data_AF-A0A2D7REK6-F1
#
_entry.id   AF-A0A2D7REK6-F1
#
_cell.length_a   1.000
_cell.length_b   1.000
_cell.length_c   1.000
_cell.angle_alpha   90.00
_cell.angle_beta   90.00
_cell.angle_gamma   90.00
#
_symmetry.space_group_name_H-M   'P 1'
#
loop_
_entity.id
_entity.type
_entity.pdbx_description
1 polymer ?
#
loop_
_entity_poly.entity_id
_entity_poly.type
_entity_poly.pdbx_seq_one_letter_code
_entity_poly.pdbx_strand_id
1 'polypeptide(L)'
;MSNSYKEKTYELINLIRSKKSLNSMKHFFAQLSALEQLDVFPIVNAISDTKTDYSIMVVNSVKKEPWIEKISLSDIRNVIVFYLWKEHKIMVDKSEKYIDPNKQNVNYILLLQKNTTGLYSDHLLNLFHICFYVRQISIIKSSSELDELWDRFGLFIRSYYEKHDLVQITSFFFDLIEPILH
;
A
#
# COMPACT_ATOMS: atom_id res chain seq x y z
N MET A 1 18.03 20.73 -5.85
CA MET A 1 17.23 20.52 -4.62
C MET A 1 15.92 19.89 -5.04
N SER A 2 15.70 18.63 -4.69
CA SER A 2 14.46 17.91 -5.02
C SER A 2 13.46 18.20 -3.91
N ASN A 3 12.39 18.95 -4.16
CA ASN A 3 11.25 19.03 -3.24
C ASN A 3 10.80 17.61 -2.88
N SER A 4 10.63 17.34 -1.59
CA SER A 4 10.27 16.01 -1.08
C SER A 4 8.91 15.57 -1.64
N TYR A 5 8.68 14.26 -1.79
CA TYR A 5 7.39 13.72 -2.26
C TYR A 5 6.23 14.30 -1.43
N LYS A 6 6.43 14.36 -0.11
CA LYS A 6 5.50 14.92 0.86
C LYS A 6 5.16 16.39 0.60
N GLU A 7 6.14 17.25 0.31
CA GLU A 7 5.90 18.65 -0.06
C GLU A 7 4.99 18.77 -1.30
N LYS A 8 5.29 18.01 -2.36
CA LYS A 8 4.46 17.99 -3.57
C LYS A 8 3.05 17.47 -3.30
N THR A 9 2.90 16.50 -2.39
CA THR A 9 1.57 16.05 -1.95
C THR A 9 0.82 17.15 -1.21
N TYR A 10 1.46 17.90 -0.30
CA TYR A 10 0.82 19.03 0.37
C TYR A 10 0.40 20.13 -0.59
N GLU A 11 1.25 20.49 -1.55
CA GLU A 11 0.91 21.42 -2.63
C GLU A 11 -0.32 20.94 -3.41
N LEU A 12 -0.37 19.65 -3.75
CA LEU A 12 -1.51 19.02 -4.41
C LEU A 12 -2.78 19.10 -3.55
N ILE A 13 -2.73 18.77 -2.26
CA ILE A 13 -3.87 18.87 -1.33
C ILE A 13 -4.40 20.30 -1.31
N ASN A 14 -3.51 21.29 -1.20
CA ASN A 14 -3.89 22.71 -1.20
C ASN A 14 -4.52 23.14 -2.53
N LEU A 15 -4.01 22.65 -3.66
CA LEU A 15 -4.59 22.89 -4.99
C LEU A 15 -5.98 22.24 -5.15
N ILE A 16 -6.16 21.01 -4.69
CA ILE A 16 -7.44 20.30 -4.73
C ILE A 16 -8.45 21.02 -3.84
N ARG A 17 -8.07 21.43 -2.63
CA ARG A 17 -8.94 22.20 -1.71
C ARG A 17 -9.39 23.53 -2.32
N SER A 18 -8.47 24.26 -2.95
CA SER A 18 -8.76 25.59 -3.51
C SER A 18 -9.53 25.55 -4.84
N LYS A 19 -9.21 24.61 -5.73
CA LYS A 19 -9.75 24.58 -7.11
C LYS A 19 -10.76 23.46 -7.36
N LYS A 20 -10.95 22.54 -6.41
CA LYS A 20 -11.78 21.30 -6.53
C LYS A 20 -11.48 20.47 -7.79
N SER A 21 -10.28 20.61 -8.36
CA SER A 21 -9.94 20.01 -9.65
C SER A 21 -9.24 18.67 -9.46
N LEU A 22 -9.91 17.59 -9.85
CA LEU A 22 -9.32 16.25 -9.91
C LEU A 22 -8.24 16.13 -11.00
N ASN A 23 -8.17 17.07 -11.96
CA ASN A 23 -7.16 17.03 -13.02
C ASN A 23 -5.73 17.19 -12.48
N SER A 24 -5.54 17.99 -11.42
CA SER A 24 -4.24 18.10 -10.76
C SER A 24 -3.80 16.77 -10.16
N MET A 25 -4.74 16.01 -9.58
CA MET A 25 -4.47 14.67 -9.04
C MET A 25 -4.12 13.68 -10.15
N LYS A 26 -4.86 13.70 -11.27
CA LYS A 26 -4.55 12.88 -12.44
C LYS A 26 -3.15 13.18 -12.98
N HIS A 27 -2.77 14.45 -13.11
CA HIS A 27 -1.43 14.82 -13.55
C HIS A 27 -0.34 14.37 -12.57
N PHE A 28 -0.54 14.55 -11.27
CA PHE A 28 0.40 14.13 -10.24
C PHE A 28 0.64 12.61 -10.30
N PHE A 29 -0.43 11.81 -10.29
CA PHE A 29 -0.31 10.36 -10.34
C PHE A 29 0.16 9.84 -11.70
N ALA A 30 -0.12 10.52 -12.81
CA ALA A 30 0.45 10.17 -14.10
C ALA A 30 1.98 10.35 -14.13
N GLN A 31 2.50 11.43 -13.54
CA GLN A 31 3.95 11.62 -13.37
C GLN A 31 4.55 10.55 -12.45
N LEU A 32 3.85 10.21 -11.36
CA LEU A 32 4.28 9.17 -10.44
C LEU A 32 4.30 7.78 -11.10
N SER A 33 3.29 7.45 -11.90
CA SER A 33 3.23 6.21 -12.68
C SER A 33 4.42 6.06 -13.63
N ALA A 34 4.93 7.16 -14.21
CA ALA A 34 6.12 7.11 -15.06
C ALA A 34 7.42 6.83 -14.27
N LEU A 35 7.48 7.24 -13.00
CA LEU A 35 8.64 7.05 -12.13
C LEU A 35 8.63 5.68 -11.44
N GLU A 36 7.48 5.27 -10.92
CA GLU A 36 7.29 4.07 -10.09
C GLU A 36 6.69 2.89 -10.87
N GLN A 37 6.42 3.05 -12.18
CA GLN A 37 5.83 2.03 -13.04
C GLN A 37 4.50 1.48 -12.51
N LEU A 38 3.65 2.37 -11.98
CA LEU A 38 2.36 1.98 -11.40
C LEU A 38 1.41 1.45 -12.46
N ASP A 39 0.61 0.45 -12.09
CA ASP A 39 -0.58 0.09 -12.88
C ASP A 39 -1.55 1.28 -12.91
N VAL A 40 -1.75 1.84 -14.09
CA VAL A 40 -2.48 3.08 -14.29
C VAL A 40 -3.98 2.88 -14.07
N PHE A 41 -4.53 1.69 -14.35
CA PHE A 41 -5.98 1.49 -14.29
C PHE A 41 -6.55 1.61 -12.87
N PRO A 42 -6.02 0.91 -11.85
CA PRO A 42 -6.50 1.07 -10.48
C PRO A 42 -6.35 2.50 -9.96
N ILE A 43 -5.27 3.19 -10.34
CA ILE A 43 -5.00 4.57 -9.94
C ILE A 43 -6.04 5.53 -10.55
N VAL A 44 -6.33 5.40 -11.84
CA VAL A 44 -7.36 6.22 -12.51
C VAL A 44 -8.74 5.95 -11.93
N ASN A 45 -9.06 4.69 -11.63
CA ASN A 45 -10.33 4.30 -10.99
C ASN A 45 -10.46 4.94 -9.60
N ALA A 46 -9.42 4.85 -8.76
CA ALA A 46 -9.43 5.44 -7.41
C ALA A 46 -9.59 6.98 -7.42
N ILE A 47 -8.90 7.66 -8.35
CA ILE A 47 -9.04 9.11 -8.51
C ILE A 47 -10.47 9.46 -8.91
N SER A 48 -11.05 8.70 -9.85
CA SER A 48 -12.38 8.96 -10.41
C SER A 48 -13.54 8.50 -9.52
N ASP A 49 -13.28 7.65 -8.53
CA ASP A 49 -14.29 7.20 -7.57
C ASP A 49 -14.89 8.42 -6.84
N THR A 50 -16.19 8.37 -6.53
CA THR A 50 -16.84 9.42 -5.72
C THR A 50 -16.65 9.21 -4.22
N LYS A 51 -16.31 7.98 -3.81
CA LYS A 51 -16.03 7.62 -2.43
C LYS A 51 -14.65 8.11 -2.00
N THR A 52 -14.50 8.33 -0.70
CA THR A 52 -13.23 8.70 -0.06
C THR A 52 -12.75 7.64 0.91
N ASP A 53 -13.64 6.77 1.40
CA ASP A 53 -13.31 5.62 2.23
C ASP A 53 -12.40 4.64 1.48
N TYR A 54 -11.30 4.26 2.14
CA TYR A 54 -10.30 3.39 1.54
C TYR A 54 -10.87 2.02 1.17
N SER A 55 -11.59 1.38 2.10
CA SER A 55 -12.10 0.02 1.93
C SER A 55 -13.04 -0.09 0.74
N ILE A 56 -13.89 0.91 0.52
CA ILE A 56 -14.76 0.96 -0.65
C ILE A 56 -13.96 1.28 -1.92
N MET A 57 -13.05 2.25 -1.87
CA MET A 57 -12.29 2.72 -3.04
C MET A 57 -11.38 1.63 -3.60
N VAL A 58 -10.70 0.85 -2.74
CA VAL A 58 -9.82 -0.22 -3.19
C VAL A 58 -10.59 -1.35 -3.87
N VAL A 59 -11.77 -1.71 -3.37
CA VAL A 59 -12.66 -2.70 -3.99
C VAL A 59 -13.13 -2.24 -5.37
N ASN A 60 -13.45 -0.95 -5.54
CA ASN A 60 -13.85 -0.40 -6.83
C ASN A 60 -12.70 -0.24 -7.84
N SER A 61 -11.46 -0.24 -7.36
CA SER A 61 -10.28 0.09 -8.16
C SER A 61 -9.48 -1.14 -8.59
N VAL A 62 -9.41 -2.16 -7.74
CA VAL A 62 -8.61 -3.35 -7.94
C VAL A 62 -9.44 -4.46 -8.58
N LYS A 63 -8.92 -5.07 -9.64
CA LYS A 63 -9.53 -6.25 -10.23
C LYS A 63 -9.33 -7.45 -9.30
N LYS A 64 -10.43 -8.08 -8.89
CA LYS A 64 -10.38 -9.30 -8.08
C LYS A 64 -9.87 -10.47 -8.93
N GLU A 65 -8.82 -11.14 -8.44
CA GLU A 65 -8.23 -12.32 -9.09
C GLU A 65 -8.25 -13.53 -8.15
N PRO A 66 -8.46 -14.77 -8.65
CA PRO A 66 -8.63 -15.96 -7.80
C PRO A 66 -7.44 -16.30 -6.90
N TRP A 67 -6.25 -15.79 -7.19
CA TRP A 67 -5.08 -16.01 -6.36
C TRP A 67 -5.05 -15.13 -5.11
N ILE A 68 -5.79 -14.01 -5.09
CA ILE A 68 -5.85 -13.10 -3.94
C ILE A 68 -6.42 -13.82 -2.71
N GLU A 69 -7.45 -14.64 -2.92
CA GLU A 69 -8.05 -15.46 -1.88
C GLU A 69 -7.12 -16.57 -1.37
N LYS A 70 -6.00 -16.82 -2.03
CA LYS A 70 -5.02 -17.86 -1.65
C LYS A 70 -3.85 -17.29 -0.85
N ILE A 71 -3.69 -15.96 -0.76
CA ILE A 71 -2.61 -15.32 -0.01
C ILE A 71 -2.62 -15.79 1.46
N SER A 72 -1.47 -16.19 1.97
CA SER A 72 -1.23 -16.45 3.39
C SER A 72 -0.50 -15.28 4.07
N LEU A 73 -0.49 -15.23 5.40
CA LEU A 73 0.30 -14.22 6.12
C LEU A 73 1.82 -14.40 5.89
N SER A 74 2.26 -15.65 5.68
CA SER A 74 3.65 -15.94 5.35
C SER A 74 4.04 -15.34 3.99
N ASP A 75 3.15 -15.37 2.99
CA ASP A 75 3.39 -14.73 1.69
C ASP A 75 3.58 -13.21 1.85
N ILE A 76 2.71 -12.56 2.63
CA ILE A 76 2.81 -11.13 2.95
C ILE A 76 4.19 -10.83 3.56
N ARG A 77 4.56 -11.55 4.62
CA ARG A 77 5.87 -11.40 5.27
C ARG A 77 7.01 -11.61 4.30
N ASN A 78 6.97 -12.67 3.48
CA ASN A 78 8.05 -13.01 2.57
C ASN A 78 8.26 -11.93 1.51
N VAL A 79 7.19 -11.40 0.92
CA VAL A 79 7.27 -10.30 -0.04
C VAL A 79 7.92 -9.07 0.59
N ILE A 80 7.54 -8.69 1.81
CA ILE A 80 8.14 -7.55 2.52
C ILE A 80 9.63 -7.79 2.77
N VAL A 81 10.00 -8.95 3.31
CA VAL A 81 11.39 -9.30 3.60
C VAL A 81 12.24 -9.32 2.33
N PHE A 82 11.73 -9.90 1.24
CA PHE A 82 12.42 -9.92 -0.04
C PHE A 82 12.57 -8.51 -0.61
N TYR A 83 11.56 -7.65 -0.48
CA TYR A 83 11.63 -6.26 -0.92
C TYR A 83 12.69 -5.46 -0.13
N LEU A 84 12.65 -5.54 1.21
CA LEU A 84 13.63 -4.91 2.10
C LEU A 84 15.07 -5.34 1.76
N TRP A 85 15.28 -6.62 1.51
CA TRP A 85 16.59 -7.13 1.11
C TRP A 85 17.00 -6.66 -0.29
N LYS A 86 16.13 -6.83 -1.30
CA LYS A 86 16.45 -6.56 -2.70
C LYS A 86 16.70 -5.08 -2.94
N GLU A 87 15.77 -4.22 -2.50
CA GLU A 87 15.76 -2.78 -2.80
C GLU A 87 16.55 -1.96 -1.77
N HIS A 88 16.59 -2.38 -0.51
CA HIS A 88 17.21 -1.59 0.57
C HIS A 88 18.43 -2.25 1.22
N LYS A 89 18.79 -3.48 0.83
CA LYS A 89 19.90 -4.25 1.43
C LYS A 89 19.75 -4.47 2.93
N ILE A 90 18.50 -4.49 3.42
CA ILE A 90 18.17 -4.74 4.82
C ILE A 90 17.98 -6.25 5.00
N MET A 91 18.79 -6.85 5.89
CA MET A 91 18.69 -8.26 6.26
C MET A 91 17.82 -8.38 7.51
N VAL A 92 16.64 -8.98 7.36
CA VAL A 92 15.71 -9.25 8.45
C VAL A 92 16.17 -10.51 9.20
N ASP A 93 16.23 -10.45 10.53
CA ASP A 93 16.64 -11.58 11.34
C ASP A 93 15.60 -12.72 11.22
N LYS A 94 16.08 -13.97 11.14
CA LYS A 94 15.23 -15.16 11.15
C LYS A 94 14.41 -15.28 12.44
N SER A 95 14.90 -14.75 13.56
CA SER A 95 14.16 -14.77 14.83
C SER A 95 13.13 -13.65 14.95
N GLU A 96 13.12 -12.68 14.04
CA GLU A 96 12.18 -11.56 14.10
C GLU A 96 10.75 -12.06 13.86
N LYS A 97 9.85 -11.74 14.79
CA LYS A 97 8.44 -12.12 14.70
C LYS A 97 7.74 -11.28 13.64
N TYR A 98 6.71 -11.85 13.01
CA TYR A 98 5.86 -11.13 12.04
C TYR A 98 4.36 -11.30 12.31
N ILE A 99 4.02 -12.13 13.30
CA ILE A 99 2.65 -12.38 13.73
C ILE A 99 2.33 -11.42 14.86
N ASP A 100 1.26 -10.65 14.71
CA ASP A 100 0.73 -9.78 15.74
C ASP A 100 -0.22 -10.60 16.65
N PRO A 101 0.19 -10.89 17.91
CA PRO A 101 -0.62 -11.70 18.81
C PRO A 101 -1.91 -10.98 19.27
N ASN A 102 -1.99 -9.65 19.11
CA ASN A 102 -3.14 -8.86 19.55
C ASN A 102 -4.18 -8.70 18.43
N LYS A 103 -3.89 -9.16 17.21
CA LYS A 103 -4.77 -8.98 16.06
C LYS A 103 -5.89 -10.02 16.06
N GLN A 104 -7.07 -9.60 16.49
CA GLN A 104 -8.27 -10.44 16.61
C GLN A 104 -9.09 -10.56 15.31
N ASN A 105 -8.62 -9.94 14.22
CA ASN A 105 -9.33 -9.93 12.95
C ASN A 105 -9.46 -11.36 12.38
N VAL A 106 -10.69 -11.75 12.01
CA VAL A 106 -10.98 -13.11 11.52
C VAL A 106 -10.21 -13.43 10.24
N ASN A 107 -10.12 -12.48 9.29
CA ASN A 107 -9.34 -12.67 8.06
C ASN A 107 -7.85 -12.86 8.38
N TYR A 108 -7.31 -12.08 9.32
CA TYR A 108 -5.92 -12.22 9.75
C TYR A 108 -5.64 -13.63 10.29
N ILE A 109 -6.53 -14.13 11.15
CA ILE A 109 -6.43 -15.48 11.72
C ILE A 109 -6.56 -16.56 10.64
N LEU A 110 -7.47 -16.40 9.68
CA LEU A 110 -7.60 -17.33 8.55
C LEU A 110 -6.33 -17.37 7.68
N LEU A 111 -5.68 -16.23 7.48
CA LEU A 111 -4.43 -16.14 6.71
C LEU A 111 -3.25 -16.85 7.40
N LEU A 112 -3.28 -17.00 8.73
CA LEU A 112 -2.29 -17.81 9.47
C LEU A 112 -2.43 -19.32 9.20
N GLN A 113 -3.64 -19.77 8.85
CA GLN A 113 -3.93 -21.20 8.65
C GLN A 113 -3.64 -21.68 7.22
N LYS A 114 -3.42 -20.74 6.28
CA LYS A 114 -3.14 -21.07 4.88
C LYS A 114 -1.67 -21.48 4.71
N ASN A 115 -1.46 -22.65 4.10
CA ASN A 115 -0.16 -23.09 3.65
C ASN A 115 -0.04 -22.87 2.14
N THR A 116 0.75 -21.88 1.74
CA THR A 116 1.05 -21.59 0.34
C THR A 116 2.56 -21.60 0.09
N THR A 117 2.93 -21.93 -1.14
CA THR A 117 4.32 -22.16 -1.57
C THR A 117 4.98 -20.93 -2.22
N GLY A 118 4.45 -19.71 -2.00
CA GLY A 118 5.06 -18.49 -2.54
C GLY A 118 4.88 -18.27 -4.06
N LEU A 119 3.90 -18.93 -4.68
CA LEU A 119 3.64 -18.91 -6.13
C LEU A 119 3.29 -17.54 -6.73
N TYR A 120 2.92 -16.55 -5.91
CA TYR A 120 2.35 -15.27 -6.36
C TYR A 120 3.09 -14.05 -5.81
N SER A 121 4.37 -14.17 -5.44
CA SER A 121 5.14 -13.09 -4.79
C SER A 121 5.20 -11.80 -5.61
N ASP A 122 5.49 -11.87 -6.91
CA ASP A 122 5.54 -10.67 -7.78
C ASP A 122 4.16 -10.02 -7.94
N HIS A 123 3.11 -10.84 -8.08
CA HIS A 123 1.73 -10.35 -8.15
C HIS A 123 1.31 -9.66 -6.84
N LEU A 124 1.70 -10.23 -5.70
CA LEU A 124 1.42 -9.67 -4.37
C LEU A 124 2.17 -8.37 -4.13
N LEU A 125 3.43 -8.25 -4.57
CA LEU A 125 4.18 -6.99 -4.50
C LEU A 125 3.50 -5.89 -5.33
N ASN A 126 3.07 -6.21 -6.55
CA ASN A 126 2.33 -5.27 -7.39
C ASN A 126 1.00 -4.87 -6.74
N LEU A 127 0.29 -5.82 -6.13
CA LEU A 127 -0.94 -5.56 -5.40
C LEU A 127 -0.71 -4.60 -4.22
N PHE A 128 0.33 -4.80 -3.42
CA PHE A 128 0.72 -3.88 -2.36
C PHE A 128 1.00 -2.49 -2.88
N HIS A 129 1.71 -2.39 -4.01
CA HIS A 129 2.04 -1.12 -4.64
C HIS A 129 0.78 -0.35 -5.04
N ILE A 130 -0.17 -1.05 -5.68
CA ILE A 130 -1.47 -0.51 -6.08
C ILE A 130 -2.25 -0.05 -4.85
N CYS A 131 -2.49 -0.95 -3.90
CA CYS A 131 -3.30 -0.65 -2.72
C CYS A 131 -2.70 0.49 -1.89
N PHE A 132 -1.38 0.60 -1.82
CA PHE A 132 -0.68 1.69 -1.14
C PHE A 132 -1.02 3.06 -1.73
N TYR A 133 -0.94 3.19 -3.06
CA TYR A 133 -1.27 4.47 -3.69
C TYR A 133 -2.78 4.74 -3.76
N VAL A 134 -3.63 3.71 -3.83
CA VAL A 134 -5.07 3.88 -3.64
C VAL A 134 -5.37 4.45 -2.25
N ARG A 135 -4.70 3.95 -1.20
CA ARG A 135 -4.80 4.51 0.16
C ARG A 135 -4.33 5.96 0.21
N GLN A 136 -3.25 6.31 -0.48
CA GLN A 136 -2.81 7.70 -0.55
C GLN A 136 -3.83 8.61 -1.25
N ILE A 137 -4.44 8.14 -2.35
CA ILE A 137 -5.52 8.86 -3.05
C ILE A 137 -6.71 9.09 -2.11
N SER A 138 -7.11 8.06 -1.36
CA SER A 138 -8.15 8.16 -0.33
C SER A 138 -7.83 9.24 0.70
N ILE A 139 -6.61 9.26 1.26
CA ILE A 139 -6.14 10.26 2.24
C ILE A 139 -6.13 11.69 1.67
N ILE A 140 -5.65 11.86 0.43
CA ILE A 140 -5.63 13.17 -0.24
C ILE A 140 -7.07 13.66 -0.47
N LYS A 141 -7.99 12.79 -0.91
CA LYS A 141 -9.40 13.14 -1.16
C LYS A 141 -10.16 13.43 0.11
N SER A 142 -9.89 12.70 1.20
CA SER A 142 -10.46 13.01 2.52
C SER A 142 -9.86 14.26 3.16
N SER A 143 -8.82 14.86 2.55
CA SER A 143 -8.10 16.00 3.12
C SER A 143 -7.55 15.71 4.52
N SER A 144 -7.20 14.45 4.78
CA SER A 144 -6.64 14.04 6.07
C SER A 144 -5.19 14.53 6.21
N GLU A 145 -4.71 14.56 7.45
CA GLU A 145 -3.31 14.86 7.72
C GLU A 145 -2.39 13.78 7.14
N LEU A 146 -1.25 14.22 6.60
CA LEU A 146 -0.23 13.31 6.08
C LEU A 146 0.67 12.84 7.23
N ASP A 147 0.82 11.52 7.35
CA ASP A 147 1.72 10.86 8.29
C ASP A 147 3.17 11.37 8.13
N GLU A 148 3.96 11.32 9.21
CA GLU A 148 5.40 11.59 9.17
C GLU A 148 6.15 10.68 8.19
N LEU A 149 5.72 9.43 8.05
CA LEU A 149 6.26 8.43 7.12
C LEU A 149 5.76 8.58 5.68
N TRP A 150 4.98 9.62 5.37
CA TRP A 150 4.42 9.83 4.02
C TRP A 150 5.49 9.97 2.95
N ASP A 151 5.66 8.94 2.14
CA ASP A 151 6.60 8.91 1.03
C ASP A 151 6.11 7.96 -0.09
N ARG A 152 6.93 7.81 -1.13
CA ARG A 152 6.80 6.80 -2.17
C ARG A 152 6.95 5.40 -1.56
N PHE A 153 6.31 4.42 -2.19
CA PHE A 153 6.18 3.05 -1.69
C PHE A 153 7.46 2.44 -1.10
N GLY A 154 8.57 2.48 -1.85
CA GLY A 154 9.83 1.89 -1.36
C GLY A 154 10.42 2.62 -0.16
N LEU A 155 10.43 3.96 -0.19
CA LEU A 155 10.92 4.76 0.94
C LEU A 155 10.02 4.61 2.17
N PHE A 156 8.71 4.50 1.98
CA PHE A 156 7.76 4.20 3.04
C PHE A 156 8.05 2.84 3.68
N ILE A 157 8.18 1.76 2.89
CA ILE A 157 8.44 0.41 3.42
C ILE A 157 9.68 0.40 4.31
N ARG A 158 10.77 0.99 3.82
CA ARG A 158 12.01 1.11 4.59
C ARG A 158 11.79 1.86 5.90
N SER A 159 11.24 3.06 5.82
CA SER A 159 11.10 3.96 6.98
C SER A 159 10.13 3.39 8.02
N TYR A 160 9.05 2.74 7.56
CA TYR A 160 8.06 2.09 8.42
C TYR A 160 8.65 0.87 9.14
N TYR A 161 9.41 0.04 8.44
CA TYR A 161 10.12 -1.09 9.06
C TYR A 161 11.15 -0.63 10.09
N GLU A 162 12.00 0.35 9.74
CA GLU A 162 13.05 0.86 10.65
C GLU A 162 12.46 1.49 11.92
N LYS A 163 11.24 2.05 11.85
CA LYS A 163 10.58 2.69 13.00
C LYS A 163 9.79 1.73 13.89
N HIS A 164 9.16 0.71 13.30
CA HIS A 164 8.21 -0.13 14.01
C HIS A 164 8.76 -1.54 14.24
N ASP A 165 8.79 -2.39 13.20
CA ASP A 165 9.40 -3.73 13.13
C ASP A 165 8.71 -4.55 12.01
N LEU A 166 9.09 -5.82 11.85
CA LEU A 166 8.45 -6.76 10.94
C LEU A 166 6.98 -7.08 11.28
N VAL A 167 6.59 -7.11 12.56
CA VAL A 167 5.20 -7.39 12.97
C VAL A 167 4.29 -6.29 12.45
N GLN A 168 4.64 -5.03 12.73
CA GLN A 168 3.83 -3.88 12.39
C GLN A 168 3.73 -3.68 10.87
N ILE A 169 4.83 -3.83 10.13
CA ILE A 169 4.77 -3.68 8.67
C ILE A 169 3.97 -4.83 8.02
N THR A 170 4.06 -6.05 8.54
CA THR A 170 3.25 -7.18 8.05
C THR A 170 1.77 -6.93 8.34
N SER A 171 1.44 -6.45 9.54
CA SER A 171 0.08 -6.04 9.90
C SER A 171 -0.45 -4.91 9.03
N PHE A 172 0.37 -3.92 8.71
CA PHE A 172 0.02 -2.82 7.81
C PHE A 172 -0.34 -3.34 6.41
N PHE A 173 0.47 -4.23 5.84
CA PHE A 173 0.21 -4.78 4.51
C PHE A 173 -0.99 -5.72 4.47
N PHE A 174 -1.25 -6.43 5.57
CA PHE A 174 -2.51 -7.13 5.72
C PHE A 174 -3.71 -6.16 5.68
N ASP A 175 -3.71 -5.10 6.50
CA ASP A 175 -4.83 -4.13 6.54
C ASP A 175 -5.03 -3.43 5.19
N LEU A 176 -3.94 -3.27 4.44
CA LEU A 176 -3.96 -2.71 3.11
C LEU A 176 -4.76 -3.60 2.15
N ILE A 177 -4.55 -4.92 2.15
CA ILE A 177 -5.25 -5.81 1.22
C ILE A 177 -6.54 -6.40 1.80
N GLU A 178 -6.79 -6.26 3.09
CA GLU A 178 -7.95 -6.86 3.75
C GLU A 178 -9.28 -6.62 3.01
N PRO A 179 -9.61 -5.40 2.56
CA PRO A 179 -10.92 -5.14 1.96
C PRO A 179 -11.20 -5.93 0.67
N ILE A 180 -10.16 -6.47 0.02
CA ILE A 180 -10.25 -7.23 -1.23
C ILE A 180 -10.02 -8.74 -1.04
N LEU A 181 -9.92 -9.22 0.19
CA LEU A 181 -9.82 -10.65 0.51
C LEU A 181 -11.18 -11.38 0.48
N HIS A 182 -12.28 -10.67 0.19
CA HIS A 182 -13.67 -11.16 0.21
C HIS A 182 -14.26 -11.34 -1.18
#